data_AF-A0A392RJN3-F1
#
_entry.id   AF-A0A392RJN3-F1
#
_cell.length_a   1.000
_cell.length_b   1.000
_cell.length_c   1.000
_cell.angle_alpha   90.00
_cell.angle_beta   90.00
_cell.angle_gamma   90.00
#
_symmetry.space_group_name_H-M   'P 1'
#
loop_
_entity.id
_entity.type
_entity.pdbx_description
1 polymer ?
#
loop_
_entity_poly.entity_id
_entity_poly.type
_entity_poly.pdbx_seq_one_letter_code
_entity_poly.pdbx_strand_id
1 'polypeptide(L)' 'LDALTHPFFDELRDPNARLPTGRFLPPLFNFKPHELKGIPVETLVKLVPEHARKQCP' A
#
# COMPACT_ATOMS: atom_id res chain seq x y z
N LEU A 1 3.96 3.99 10.93
CA LEU A 1 3.34 3.31 9.77
C LEU A 1 1.88 2.93 10.04
N ASP A 2 1.44 2.89 11.31
CA ASP A 2 0.06 2.54 11.67
C ASP A 2 -1.00 3.52 11.14
N ALA A 3 -0.64 4.79 10.92
CA ALA A 3 -1.52 5.72 10.22
C ALA A 3 -1.81 5.28 8.78
N LEU A 4 -0.87 4.60 8.12
CA LEU A 4 -1.08 4.12 6.76
C LEU A 4 -2.09 2.98 6.75
N THR A 5 -2.17 2.12 7.77
CA THR A 5 -3.16 1.04 7.88
C THR A 5 -4.55 1.50 8.32
N HIS A 6 -4.76 2.82 8.46
CA HIS A 6 -6.05 3.37 8.82
C HIS A 6 -7.10 3.13 7.70
N PRO A 7 -8.39 2.86 8.05
CA PRO A 7 -9.46 2.63 7.07
C PRO A 7 -9.68 3.77 6.06
N PHE A 8 -9.27 4.98 6.42
CA PHE A 8 -9.28 6.14 5.53
C PHE A 8 -8.52 5.88 4.21
N PHE A 9 -7.50 5.03 4.22
CA PHE A 9 -6.71 4.69 3.04
C PHE A 9 -7.13 3.38 2.37
N ASP A 10 -8.24 2.75 2.77
CA ASP A 10 -8.67 1.46 2.21
C ASP A 10 -8.98 1.56 0.72
N GLU A 11 -9.53 2.68 0.26
CA GLU A 11 -9.77 2.92 -1.17
C GLU A 11 -8.47 2.84 -1.99
N LEU A 12 -7.35 3.34 -1.45
CA LEU A 12 -6.06 3.30 -2.16
C LEU A 12 -5.50 1.87 -2.30
N ARG A 13 -6.03 0.91 -1.53
CA ARG A 13 -5.69 -0.52 -1.61
C ARG A 13 -6.59 -1.29 -2.56
N ASP A 14 -7.62 -0.67 -3.13
CA ASP A 14 -8.44 -1.33 -4.14
C ASP A 14 -7.66 -1.37 -5.48
N PRO A 15 -7.49 -2.55 -6.13
CA PRO A 15 -6.80 -2.64 -7.41
C PRO A 15 -7.48 -1.81 -8.54
N ASN A 16 -8.77 -1.51 -8.37
CA ASN A 16 -9.56 -0.71 -9.29
C ASN A 16 -9.57 0.78 -8.95
N ALA A 17 -8.92 1.20 -7.87
CA ALA A 17 -8.85 2.61 -7.51
C ALA A 17 -8.20 3.44 -8.61
N ARG A 18 -8.77 4.62 -8.84
CA ARG A 18 -8.35 5.55 -9.88
C ARG A 18 -8.34 6.96 -9.34
N LEU A 19 -7.49 7.79 -9.93
CA LEU A 19 -7.58 9.24 -9.73
C LEU A 19 -8.93 9.75 -10.26
N PRO A 20 -9.43 10.91 -9.79
CA PRO A 20 -10.65 11.51 -10.32
C PRO A 20 -10.66 11.72 -11.84
N THR A 21 -9.47 11.75 -12.46
CA THR A 21 -9.28 11.83 -13.91
C THR A 21 -9.43 10.49 -14.65
N GLY A 22 -9.72 9.40 -13.94
CA GLY A 22 -9.80 8.03 -14.48
C GLY A 22 -8.45 7.35 -14.67
N ARG A 23 -7.33 8.04 -14.41
CA ARG A 23 -5.98 7.47 -14.51
C ARG A 23 -5.68 6.54 -13.32
N PHE A 24 -4.74 5.62 -13.51
CA PHE A 24 -4.21 4.79 -12.42
C PHE A 24 -3.57 5.65 -11.33
N LEU A 25 -3.63 5.15 -10.09
CA LEU A 25 -2.88 5.73 -8.98
C LEU A 25 -1.37 5.65 -9.26
N PRO A 26 -0.57 6.58 -8.73
CA PRO A 26 0.88 6.45 -8.71
C PRO A 26 1.32 5.21 -7.89
N PRO A 27 2.59 4.80 -7.94
CA PRO A 27 3.10 3.74 -7.05
C PRO A 27 2.94 4.15 -5.58
N LEU A 28 2.07 3.46 -4.85
CA LEU A 28 1.78 3.73 -3.43
C LEU A 28 2.41 2.71 -2.48
N PHE A 29 2.76 1.53 -2.99
CA PHE A 29 3.17 0.37 -2.19
C PHE A 29 4.60 -0.08 -2.51
N ASN A 30 5.41 0.80 -3.10
CA ASN A 30 6.80 0.58 -3.48
C ASN A 30 7.78 0.82 -2.32
N PHE A 31 7.46 0.27 -1.14
CA PHE A 31 8.28 0.42 0.05
C PHE A 31 9.65 -0.26 -0.12
N LYS A 32 10.70 0.38 0.39
CA LYS A 32 12.04 -0.18 0.42
C LYS A 32 12.24 -1.04 1.68
N PRO A 33 13.19 -1.98 1.68
CA PRO A 33 13.45 -2.85 2.84
C PRO A 33 13.72 -2.09 4.15
N HIS A 34 14.36 -0.92 4.07
CA HIS A 34 14.63 -0.09 5.25
C HIS A 34 13.38 0.63 5.78
N GLU A 35 12.36 0.86 4.96
CA GLU A 35 11.08 1.48 5.36
C GLU A 35 10.17 0.49 6.09
N LEU A 36 10.34 -0.80 5.80
CA LEU A 36 9.60 -1.90 6.42
C LEU A 36 10.31 -2.50 7.63
N LYS A 37 11.52 -2.02 7.96
CA LYS A 37 12.33 -2.56 9.05
C LYS A 37 11.63 -2.34 10.40
N GLY A 38 11.40 -3.44 11.12
CA GLY A 38 10.78 -3.40 12.45
C GLY A 38 9.25 -3.29 12.44
N ILE A 39 8.61 -3.42 11.27
CA ILE A 39 7.15 -3.46 11.16
C ILE A 39 6.64 -4.89 11.44
N PRO A 40 5.60 -5.06 12.27
CA PRO A 40 4.97 -6.36 12.47
C PRO A 40 4.44 -6.95 11.17
N VAL A 41 4.54 -8.27 11.01
CA VAL A 41 4.08 -8.97 9.80
C VAL A 41 2.59 -8.71 9.52
N GLU A 42 1.76 -8.65 10.55
CA GLU A 42 0.34 -8.29 10.43
C GLU A 42 0.11 -6.91 9.81
N THR A 43 0.94 -5.93 10.18
CA THR A 43 0.89 -4.56 9.64
C THR A 43 1.40 -4.55 8.21
N LEU A 44 2.45 -5.32 7.89
CA LEU A 44 2.95 -5.47 6.51
C LEU A 44 1.88 -5.99 5.56
N VAL A 45 1.09 -6.98 5.98
CA VAL A 45 0.00 -7.54 5.16
C VAL A 45 -1.10 -6.51 4.89
N LYS A 46 -1.40 -5.63 5.86
CA LYS A 46 -2.34 -4.51 5.68
C LYS A 46 -1.75 -3.36 4.87
N LEU A 47 -0.44 -3.16 4.96
CA LEU A 47 0.26 -2.07 4.29
C LEU A 47 0.46 -2.36 2.80
N VAL A 48 0.83 -3.60 2.45
CA VAL A 48 1.12 -4.04 1.08
C VAL A 48 0.08 -5.05 0.62
N PRO A 49 -0.95 -4.62 -0.15
CA PRO A 49 -1.98 -5.51 -0.64
C PRO A 49 -1.41 -6.52 -1.66
N GLU A 50 -2.07 -7.66 -1.82
CA GLU A 50 -1.57 -8.78 -2.64
C GLU A 50 -1.22 -8.38 -4.07
N HIS A 51 -2.09 -7.58 -4.71
CA HIS A 51 -1.88 -7.10 -6.08
C HIS A 51 -0.64 -6.18 -6.21
N ALA A 52 -0.21 -5.56 -5.12
CA ALA A 52 0.92 -4.62 -5.09
C ALA A 52 2.21 -5.23 -4.57
N ARG A 53 2.22 -6.50 -4.14
CA ARG A 53 3.44 -7.20 -3.67
C ARG A 53 4.56 -7.22 -4.71
N LYS A 54 4.22 -7.18 -6.01
CA LYS A 54 5.21 -7.09 -7.10
C LYS A 54 5.92 -5.74 -7.17
N GLN A 55 5.38 -4.70 -6.54
CA GLN A 55 5.97 -3.35 -6.50
C GLN A 55 6.95 -3.18 -5.34
N CYS A 56 6.85 -4.06 -4.34
CA CYS A 56 7.73 -4.08 -3.18
C CYS A 56 8.85 -5.11 -3.43
N PRO A 57 10.13 -4.70 -3.49
CA PRO A 57 11.26 -5.59 -3.73
C PRO A 57 11.61 -6.51 -2.56
#